data_AF-A0A3A9GB21-F1
#
_entry.id   AF-A0A3A9GB21-F1
#
_cell.length_a   1.000
_cell.length_b   1.000
_cell.length_c   1.000
_cell.angle_alpha   90.00
_cell.angle_beta   90.00
_cell.angle_gamma   90.00
#
_symmetry.space_group_name_H-M   'P 1'
#
loop_
_entity.id
_entity.type
_entity.pdbx_description
1 polymer ?
#
loop_
_entity_poly.entity_id
_entity_poly.type
_entity_poly.pdbx_seq_one_letter_code
_entity_poly.pdbx_strand_id
1 'polypeptide(L)'
;MALGDKIRKYRTLKGLTQAQLGSMVKLTGDRIRQYENDVRKPKDGKLMEIAKALDINPTSLFEPDYRNPNSVMHTLFELEDIYGLRFEKLGENYRLVFSQNEDGQNSGWLMEGIAAWTAKRKELQPDINDSAEAITDKKEKYALWKARYPYDLGEDIQKQSALISDFHKNAAPLISQNRKKITTFSEFFKSLLALDTEGVIFHTAIGEVTGIRSAIFTINLDYIMNASISVQKAYMCFRECWQDMQKIGIAVAENPMPVDGVTHISMSTPCPQIIALFEEYEKLQEEKAAPVFDEEAYRMEIEDVMRMFRVPIEEYV
;
A
#
# COMPACT_ATOMS: atom_id res chain seq x y z
N MET A 1 1.10 -12.81 15.81
CA MET A 1 0.75 -14.22 15.99
C MET A 1 0.27 -14.44 17.42
N ALA A 2 -0.83 -15.17 17.64
CA ALA A 2 -1.35 -15.39 19.00
C ALA A 2 -0.50 -16.42 19.76
N LEU A 3 -0.70 -16.54 21.08
CA LEU A 3 0.03 -17.50 21.91
C LEU A 3 -0.25 -18.94 21.49
N GLY A 4 -1.52 -19.27 21.21
CA GLY A 4 -1.92 -20.60 20.75
C GLY A 4 -1.20 -21.02 19.46
N ASP A 5 -1.09 -20.10 18.51
CA ASP A 5 -0.36 -20.30 17.25
C ASP A 5 1.13 -20.61 17.50
N LYS A 6 1.79 -19.87 18.42
CA LYS A 6 3.19 -20.11 18.80
C LYS A 6 3.37 -21.52 19.37
N ILE A 7 2.51 -21.93 20.32
CA ILE A 7 2.58 -23.26 20.93
C ILE A 7 2.39 -24.34 19.86
N ARG A 8 1.42 -24.18 18.96
CA ARG A 8 1.15 -25.11 17.86
C ARG A 8 2.32 -25.19 16.88
N LYS A 9 2.89 -24.05 16.48
CA LYS A 9 4.05 -23.95 15.58
C LYS A 9 5.21 -24.78 16.12
N TYR A 10 5.67 -24.46 17.33
CA TYR A 10 6.84 -25.14 17.91
C TYR A 10 6.56 -26.60 18.30
N ARG A 11 5.34 -26.95 18.72
CA ARG A 11 4.95 -28.35 18.93
C ARG A 11 5.07 -29.16 17.64
N THR A 12 4.55 -28.62 16.54
CA THR A 12 4.53 -29.30 15.24
C THR A 12 5.95 -29.42 14.67
N LEU A 13 6.78 -28.37 14.80
CA LEU A 13 8.21 -28.43 14.44
C LEU A 13 8.98 -29.52 15.21
N LYS A 14 8.61 -29.75 16.48
CA LYS A 14 9.17 -30.84 17.29
C LYS A 14 8.56 -32.22 16.98
N GLY A 15 7.62 -32.32 16.06
CA GLY A 15 6.95 -33.58 15.69
C GLY A 15 6.07 -34.17 16.79
N LEU A 16 5.62 -33.36 17.76
CA LEU A 16 4.82 -33.82 18.89
C LEU A 16 3.32 -33.71 18.60
N THR A 17 2.55 -34.70 19.03
CA THR A 17 1.09 -34.60 19.16
C THR A 17 0.70 -33.77 20.39
N GLN A 18 -0.53 -33.26 20.43
CA GLN A 18 -1.05 -32.55 21.61
C GLN A 18 -1.01 -33.42 22.88
N ALA A 19 -1.29 -34.72 22.74
CA ALA A 19 -1.22 -35.68 23.84
C ALA A 19 0.21 -35.83 24.36
N GLN A 20 1.21 -35.96 23.47
CA GLN A 20 2.62 -36.08 23.85
C GLN A 20 3.13 -34.83 24.57
N LEU A 21 2.88 -33.63 24.02
CA LEU A 21 3.25 -32.38 24.69
C LEU A 21 2.55 -32.28 26.06
N GLY A 22 1.25 -32.63 26.12
CA GLY A 22 0.49 -32.67 27.36
C GLY A 22 1.16 -33.54 28.42
N SER A 23 1.51 -34.79 28.08
CA SER A 23 2.20 -35.71 28.98
C SER A 23 3.52 -35.15 29.50
N MET A 24 4.32 -34.50 28.63
CA MET A 24 5.61 -33.91 29.02
C MET A 24 5.46 -32.79 30.08
N VAL A 25 4.35 -32.06 30.06
CA VAL A 25 4.06 -30.96 31.01
C VAL A 25 2.98 -31.30 32.03
N LYS A 26 2.70 -32.60 32.22
CA LYS A 26 1.70 -33.11 33.18
C LYS A 26 0.29 -32.54 32.97
N LEU A 27 -0.14 -32.46 31.72
CA LEU A 27 -1.46 -32.01 31.27
C LEU A 27 -2.10 -33.02 30.31
N THR A 28 -3.38 -32.87 30.01
CA THR A 28 -4.06 -33.65 28.96
C THR A 28 -3.83 -33.02 27.58
N GLY A 29 -3.94 -33.84 26.52
CA GLY A 29 -3.92 -33.33 25.15
C GLY A 29 -5.02 -32.30 24.89
N ASP A 30 -6.22 -32.49 25.46
CA ASP A 30 -7.31 -31.51 25.40
C ASP A 30 -6.93 -30.14 26.01
N ARG A 31 -6.10 -30.13 27.07
CA ARG A 31 -5.62 -28.89 27.67
C ARG A 31 -4.65 -28.17 26.73
N ILE A 32 -3.76 -28.90 26.07
CA ILE A 32 -2.89 -28.34 25.04
C ILE A 32 -3.72 -27.78 23.88
N ARG A 33 -4.74 -28.50 23.41
CA ARG A 33 -5.67 -28.00 22.39
C ARG A 33 -6.36 -26.70 22.81
N GLN A 34 -6.79 -26.60 24.07
CA GLN A 34 -7.37 -25.36 24.60
C GLN A 34 -6.39 -24.19 24.60
N TYR A 35 -5.10 -24.45 24.85
CA TYR A 35 -4.05 -23.43 24.76
C TYR A 35 -3.78 -23.04 23.30
N GLU A 36 -3.67 -24.02 22.41
CA GLU A 36 -3.42 -23.81 20.97
C GLU A 36 -4.56 -23.13 20.22
N ASN A 37 -5.76 -23.10 20.80
CA ASN A 37 -6.93 -22.40 20.27
C ASN A 37 -7.26 -21.14 21.07
N ASP A 38 -6.35 -20.69 21.95
CA ASP A 38 -6.51 -19.51 22.81
C ASP A 38 -7.77 -19.51 23.70
N VAL A 39 -8.41 -20.69 23.90
CA VAL A 39 -9.56 -20.88 24.80
C VAL A 39 -9.14 -20.70 26.26
N ARG A 40 -7.88 -20.98 26.58
CA ARG A 40 -7.27 -20.73 27.89
C ARG A 40 -5.86 -20.19 27.73
N LYS A 41 -5.46 -19.30 28.63
CA LYS A 41 -4.07 -18.84 28.75
C LYS A 41 -3.31 -19.65 29.81
N PRO A 42 -2.18 -20.30 29.48
CA PRO A 42 -1.32 -20.91 30.49
C PRO A 42 -0.71 -19.83 31.40
N LYS A 43 -0.47 -20.16 32.67
CA LYS A 43 0.32 -19.30 33.58
C LYS A 43 1.79 -19.38 33.23
N ASP A 44 2.57 -18.38 33.63
CA ASP A 44 4.01 -18.27 33.31
C ASP A 44 4.81 -19.52 33.66
N GLY A 45 4.58 -20.11 34.84
CA GLY A 45 5.25 -21.37 35.20
C GLY A 45 4.94 -22.52 34.24
N LYS A 46 3.71 -22.58 33.71
CA LYS A 46 3.33 -23.58 32.71
C LYS A 46 3.92 -23.26 31.34
N LEU A 47 4.02 -21.97 30.98
CA LEU A 47 4.72 -21.55 29.75
C LEU A 47 6.20 -21.95 29.79
N MET A 48 6.87 -21.79 30.94
CA MET A 48 8.26 -22.25 31.14
C MET A 48 8.39 -23.76 30.94
N GLU A 49 7.47 -24.55 31.51
CA GLU A 49 7.46 -26.00 31.30
C GLU A 49 7.22 -26.39 29.84
N ILE A 50 6.29 -25.70 29.15
CA ILE A 50 6.00 -25.92 27.73
C ILE A 50 7.22 -25.56 26.88
N ALA A 51 7.83 -24.39 27.09
CA ALA A 51 9.03 -23.97 26.39
C ALA A 51 10.18 -24.98 26.57
N LYS A 52 10.38 -25.46 27.81
CA LYS A 52 11.35 -26.52 28.11
C LYS A 52 11.02 -27.83 27.40
N ALA A 53 9.76 -28.27 27.40
CA ALA A 53 9.32 -29.47 26.70
C ALA A 53 9.52 -29.34 25.18
N LEU A 54 9.36 -28.13 24.64
CA LEU A 54 9.59 -27.80 23.24
C LEU A 54 11.06 -27.51 22.91
N ASP A 55 11.94 -27.43 23.90
CA ASP A 55 13.37 -27.08 23.74
C ASP A 55 13.57 -25.75 23.01
N ILE A 56 12.83 -24.73 23.46
CA ILE A 56 12.90 -23.37 22.96
C ILE A 56 13.12 -22.39 24.10
N ASN A 57 13.62 -21.19 23.78
CA ASN A 57 13.70 -20.12 24.77
C ASN A 57 12.28 -19.68 25.18
N PRO A 58 11.96 -19.57 26.48
CA PRO A 58 10.62 -19.18 26.92
C PRO A 58 10.14 -17.82 26.38
N THR A 59 11.04 -16.87 26.09
CA THR A 59 10.65 -15.58 25.49
C THR A 59 10.06 -15.72 24.09
N SER A 60 10.15 -16.89 23.45
CA SER A 60 9.44 -17.23 22.20
C SER A 60 7.94 -17.47 22.41
N LEU A 61 7.48 -17.64 23.66
CA LEU A 61 6.07 -17.85 24.02
C LEU A 61 5.50 -16.70 24.87
N PHE A 62 6.33 -16.00 25.65
CA PHE A 62 5.84 -14.91 26.49
C PHE A 62 5.36 -13.70 25.68
N GLU A 63 4.58 -12.85 26.36
CA GLU A 63 4.30 -11.50 25.87
C GLU A 63 5.62 -10.72 25.72
N PRO A 64 5.75 -9.83 24.72
CA PRO A 64 6.96 -9.05 24.52
C PRO A 64 7.34 -8.19 25.75
N ASP A 65 8.55 -8.39 26.26
CA ASP A 65 9.21 -7.50 27.23
C ASP A 65 10.33 -6.70 26.56
N TYR A 66 10.05 -5.45 26.21
CA TYR A 66 10.99 -4.58 25.51
C TYR A 66 12.21 -4.15 26.35
N ARG A 67 12.32 -4.57 27.62
CA ARG A 67 13.53 -4.42 28.44
C ARG A 67 14.49 -5.59 28.30
N ASN A 68 14.03 -6.71 27.74
CA ASN A 68 14.82 -7.93 27.53
C ASN A 68 15.25 -8.04 26.05
N PRO A 69 16.55 -7.94 25.73
CA PRO A 69 17.03 -8.04 24.34
C PRO A 69 16.58 -9.31 23.61
N ASN A 70 16.48 -10.46 24.30
CA ASN A 70 16.00 -11.71 23.69
C ASN A 70 14.52 -11.61 23.29
N SER A 71 13.71 -10.92 24.10
CA SER A 71 12.31 -10.70 23.76
C SER A 71 12.16 -9.72 22.59
N VAL A 72 13.05 -8.72 22.49
CA VAL A 72 13.11 -7.84 21.32
C VAL A 72 13.44 -8.65 20.06
N MET A 73 14.46 -9.51 20.11
CA MET A 73 14.81 -10.37 18.96
C MET A 73 13.69 -11.30 18.54
N HIS A 74 13.00 -11.99 19.47
CA HIS A 74 11.85 -12.83 19.10
C HIS A 74 10.68 -12.01 18.53
N THR A 75 10.48 -10.77 18.99
CA THR A 75 9.49 -9.88 18.37
C THR A 75 9.87 -9.58 16.92
N LEU A 76 11.15 -9.33 16.62
CA LEU A 76 11.61 -9.09 15.24
C LEU A 76 11.41 -10.32 14.35
N PHE A 77 11.71 -11.54 14.84
CA PHE A 77 11.46 -12.77 14.08
C PHE A 77 9.98 -13.01 13.81
N GLU A 78 9.09 -12.65 14.75
CA GLU A 78 7.65 -12.72 14.51
C GLU A 78 7.18 -11.71 13.47
N LEU A 79 7.76 -10.51 13.44
CA LEU A 79 7.48 -9.53 12.40
C LEU A 79 8.02 -9.97 11.03
N GLU A 80 9.14 -10.70 10.99
CA GLU A 80 9.65 -11.36 9.79
C GLU A 80 8.66 -12.41 9.28
N ASP A 81 8.20 -13.32 10.15
CA ASP A 81 7.24 -14.37 9.80
C ASP A 81 5.90 -13.82 9.29
N ILE A 82 5.40 -12.73 9.89
CA ILE A 82 4.05 -12.19 9.62
C ILE A 82 4.06 -11.19 8.47
N TYR A 83 5.07 -10.30 8.43
CA TYR A 83 5.11 -9.15 7.52
C TYR A 83 6.32 -9.17 6.56
N GLY A 84 7.16 -10.22 6.60
CA GLY A 84 8.39 -10.26 5.77
C GLY A 84 9.40 -9.17 6.13
N LEU A 85 9.30 -8.60 7.33
CA LEU A 85 10.18 -7.56 7.83
C LEU A 85 11.57 -8.17 8.11
N ARG A 86 12.59 -7.70 7.41
CA ARG A 86 13.98 -8.18 7.59
C ARG A 86 14.97 -7.03 7.67
N PHE A 87 16.15 -7.30 8.22
CA PHE A 87 17.25 -6.34 8.25
C PHE A 87 18.30 -6.71 7.21
N GLU A 88 18.65 -5.77 6.34
CA GLU A 88 19.72 -5.91 5.37
C GLU A 88 20.92 -5.03 5.78
N LYS A 89 22.13 -5.55 5.60
CA LYS A 89 23.36 -4.81 5.90
C LYS A 89 23.69 -3.87 4.75
N LEU A 90 23.88 -2.59 5.04
CA LEU A 90 24.29 -1.55 4.09
C LEU A 90 25.46 -0.75 4.67
N GLY A 91 26.67 -1.05 4.20
CA GLY A 91 27.90 -0.52 4.79
C GLY A 91 28.06 -0.99 6.24
N GLU A 92 28.25 -0.04 7.15
CA GLU A 92 28.36 -0.30 8.60
C GLU A 92 27.00 -0.34 9.33
N ASN A 93 25.90 -0.06 8.63
CA ASN A 93 24.57 0.02 9.23
C ASN A 93 23.67 -1.14 8.80
N TYR A 94 22.63 -1.39 9.58
CA TYR A 94 21.51 -2.25 9.19
C TYR A 94 20.32 -1.38 8.81
N ARG A 95 19.68 -1.71 7.68
CA ARG A 95 18.43 -1.12 7.23
C ARG A 95 17.32 -2.13 7.38
N LEU A 96 16.19 -1.67 7.91
CA LEU A 96 14.95 -2.44 7.85
C LEU A 96 14.36 -2.37 6.44
N VAL A 97 14.04 -3.53 5.87
CA VAL A 97 13.41 -3.63 4.56
C VAL A 97 12.14 -4.49 4.64
N PHE A 98 11.22 -4.19 3.74
CA PHE A 98 10.00 -4.95 3.50
C PHE A 98 10.08 -5.42 2.04
N SER A 99 10.20 -6.72 1.78
CA SER A 99 9.89 -7.23 0.43
C SER A 99 8.41 -7.52 0.35
N GLN A 100 7.83 -7.31 -0.82
CA GLN A 100 6.69 -8.12 -1.22
C GLN A 100 7.18 -9.57 -1.20
N ASN A 101 6.80 -10.33 -0.17
CA ASN A 101 7.00 -11.77 -0.21
C ASN A 101 6.06 -12.34 -1.29
N GLU A 102 6.46 -13.42 -1.95
CA GLU A 102 5.62 -14.17 -2.90
C GLU A 102 4.30 -14.65 -2.26
N ASP A 103 4.22 -14.69 -0.91
CA ASP A 103 3.02 -15.04 -0.12
C ASP A 103 2.23 -13.82 0.41
N GLY A 104 2.53 -12.61 -0.06
CA GLY A 104 1.59 -11.48 -0.17
C GLY A 104 0.69 -11.16 1.03
N GLN A 105 1.24 -10.93 2.22
CA GLN A 105 0.49 -10.31 3.34
C GLN A 105 1.12 -9.03 3.89
N ASN A 106 1.82 -8.27 3.06
CA ASN A 106 2.06 -6.87 3.39
C ASN A 106 0.78 -6.08 3.18
N SER A 107 0.02 -5.95 4.25
CA SER A 107 -1.20 -5.18 4.28
C SER A 107 -0.89 -3.71 3.97
N GLY A 108 -1.50 -3.14 2.92
CA GLY A 108 -1.24 -1.77 2.46
C GLY A 108 -1.26 -0.71 3.58
N TRP A 109 -2.07 -0.91 4.61
CA TRP A 109 -2.15 -0.04 5.79
C TRP A 109 -0.83 0.07 6.59
N LEU A 110 0.03 -0.96 6.59
CA LEU A 110 1.31 -0.91 7.29
C LEU A 110 2.29 -0.02 6.52
N MET A 111 2.33 -0.16 5.19
CA MET A 111 3.17 0.69 4.33
C MET A 111 2.73 2.15 4.41
N GLU A 112 1.42 2.39 4.42
CA GLU A 112 0.81 3.69 4.65
C GLU A 112 1.24 4.31 5.99
N GLY A 113 1.18 3.54 7.08
CA GLY A 113 1.63 3.98 8.40
C GLY A 113 3.12 4.31 8.43
N ILE A 114 3.97 3.53 7.74
CA ILE A 114 5.41 3.78 7.64
C ILE A 114 5.71 5.04 6.82
N ALA A 115 4.99 5.28 5.72
CA ALA A 115 5.13 6.49 4.91
C ALA A 115 4.74 7.74 5.72
N ALA A 116 3.59 7.70 6.40
CA ALA A 116 3.14 8.77 7.28
C ALA A 116 4.15 9.05 8.41
N TRP A 117 4.69 7.98 9.01
CA TRP A 117 5.72 8.09 10.04
C TRP A 117 6.99 8.75 9.52
N THR A 118 7.46 8.33 8.34
CA THR A 118 8.67 8.88 7.71
C THR A 118 8.50 10.36 7.39
N ALA A 119 7.36 10.75 6.81
CA ALA A 119 7.04 12.14 6.51
C ALA A 119 6.99 13.00 7.79
N LYS A 120 6.28 12.55 8.83
CA LYS A 120 6.19 13.31 10.09
C LYS A 120 7.54 13.44 10.79
N ARG A 121 8.36 12.39 10.74
CA ARG A 121 9.72 12.41 11.31
C ARG A 121 10.60 13.45 10.62
N LYS A 122 10.48 13.59 9.29
CA LYS A 122 11.20 14.60 8.49
C LYS A 122 10.71 16.02 8.82
N GLU A 123 9.40 16.22 8.88
CA GLU A 123 8.77 17.50 9.22
C GLU A 123 9.23 18.04 10.59
N LEU A 124 9.26 17.16 11.59
CA LEU A 124 9.58 17.53 12.98
C LEU A 124 11.04 17.23 13.35
N GLN A 125 11.90 17.02 12.36
CA GLN A 125 13.33 16.82 12.61
C GLN A 125 13.94 18.14 13.10
N PRO A 126 14.64 18.14 14.26
CA PRO A 126 15.40 19.30 14.69
C PRO A 126 16.51 19.66 13.70
N ASP A 127 16.63 20.95 13.39
CA ASP A 127 17.68 21.52 12.56
C ASP A 127 18.78 22.15 13.44
N ILE A 128 19.99 22.30 12.90
CA ILE A 128 21.11 22.94 13.60
C ILE A 128 20.84 24.40 13.98
N ASN A 129 19.92 25.07 13.27
CA ASN A 129 19.54 26.46 13.51
C ASN A 129 18.34 26.61 14.45
N ASP A 130 17.72 25.51 14.92
CA ASP A 130 16.60 25.59 15.85
C ASP A 130 17.05 26.05 17.25
N SER A 131 16.27 26.92 17.89
CA SER A 131 16.47 27.25 19.31
C SER A 131 16.16 26.05 20.21
N ALA A 132 16.63 26.07 21.47
CA ALA A 132 16.34 25.01 22.43
C ALA A 132 14.83 24.81 22.66
N GLU A 133 14.05 25.90 22.64
CA GLU A 133 12.60 25.89 22.72
C GLU A 133 11.98 25.22 21.49
N ALA A 134 12.44 25.57 20.28
CA ALA A 134 11.95 24.97 19.04
C ALA A 134 12.27 23.47 18.95
N ILE A 135 13.46 23.05 19.39
CA ILE A 135 13.84 21.64 19.47
C ILE A 135 12.90 20.88 20.43
N THR A 136 12.56 21.49 21.57
CA THR A 136 11.68 20.89 22.57
C THR A 136 10.26 20.75 22.03
N ASP A 137 9.71 21.82 21.45
CA ASP A 137 8.39 21.82 20.82
C ASP A 137 8.26 20.77 19.71
N LYS A 138 9.26 20.67 18.82
CA LYS A 138 9.29 19.63 17.76
C LYS A 138 9.27 18.21 18.34
N LYS A 139 10.04 17.94 19.41
CA LYS A 139 10.07 16.64 20.08
C LYS A 139 8.74 16.29 20.74
N GLU A 140 8.11 17.26 21.41
CA GLU A 140 6.81 17.09 22.06
C GLU A 140 5.71 16.83 21.02
N LYS A 141 5.66 17.62 19.94
CA LYS A 141 4.73 17.40 18.82
C LYS A 141 4.90 16.02 18.20
N TYR A 142 6.14 15.58 18.00
CA TYR A 142 6.41 14.26 17.44
C TYR A 142 6.01 13.12 18.39
N ALA A 143 6.23 13.30 19.71
CA ALA A 143 5.78 12.34 20.72
C ALA A 143 4.25 12.24 20.76
N LEU A 144 3.55 13.38 20.73
CA LEU A 144 2.10 13.47 20.69
C LEU A 144 1.52 12.83 19.42
N TRP A 145 2.11 13.11 18.26
CA TRP A 145 1.68 12.51 16.99
C TRP A 145 1.77 10.99 17.02
N LYS A 146 2.88 10.43 17.52
CA LYS A 146 3.01 8.97 17.70
C LYS A 146 1.94 8.40 18.63
N ALA A 147 1.60 9.13 19.70
CA ALA A 147 0.57 8.72 20.65
C ALA A 147 -0.86 8.84 20.09
N ARG A 148 -1.06 9.73 19.11
CA ARG A 148 -2.34 9.94 18.43
C ARG A 148 -2.54 9.06 17.20
N TYR A 149 -1.55 8.30 16.76
CA TYR A 149 -1.74 7.34 15.67
C TYR A 149 -2.81 6.28 16.03
N PRO A 150 -3.77 5.94 15.13
CA PRO A 150 -3.90 6.41 13.74
C PRO A 150 -4.86 7.60 13.55
N TYR A 151 -5.32 8.28 14.61
CA TYR A 151 -6.28 9.39 14.50
C TYR A 151 -5.78 10.52 13.61
N ASP A 152 -4.53 10.97 13.81
CA ASP A 152 -3.93 12.03 12.99
C ASP A 152 -3.86 11.63 11.51
N LEU A 153 -3.55 10.35 11.24
CA LEU A 153 -3.55 9.82 9.87
C LEU A 153 -4.97 9.87 9.28
N GLY A 154 -5.99 9.46 10.04
CA GLY A 154 -7.38 9.54 9.62
C GLY A 154 -7.86 10.96 9.36
N GLU A 155 -7.48 11.92 10.20
CA GLU A 155 -7.79 13.34 10.01
C GLU A 155 -7.10 13.88 8.74
N ASP A 156 -5.86 13.50 8.48
CA ASP A 156 -5.12 13.91 7.28
C ASP A 156 -5.75 13.35 5.99
N ILE A 157 -6.19 12.08 6.00
CA ILE A 157 -6.94 11.46 4.90
C ILE A 157 -8.23 12.23 4.60
N GLN A 158 -8.97 12.62 5.64
CA GLN A 158 -10.23 13.35 5.48
C GLN A 158 -9.98 14.75 4.89
N LYS A 159 -8.96 15.45 5.37
CA LYS A 159 -8.56 16.77 4.81
C LYS A 159 -8.18 16.64 3.34
N GLN A 160 -7.41 15.63 2.97
CA GLN A 160 -6.99 15.42 1.59
C GLN A 160 -8.17 15.05 0.68
N SER A 161 -9.05 14.17 1.15
CA SER A 161 -10.28 13.82 0.42
C SER A 161 -11.15 15.07 0.18
N ALA A 162 -11.24 15.97 1.16
CA ALA A 162 -11.96 17.23 1.00
C ALA A 162 -11.31 18.14 -0.05
N LEU A 163 -9.98 18.29 -0.04
CA LEU A 163 -9.25 19.07 -1.05
C LEU A 163 -9.44 18.52 -2.47
N ILE A 164 -9.37 17.20 -2.64
CA ILE A 164 -9.60 16.53 -3.92
C ILE A 164 -11.04 16.80 -4.40
N SER A 165 -12.02 16.62 -3.52
CA SER A 165 -13.43 16.88 -3.82
C SER A 165 -13.68 18.34 -4.22
N ASP A 166 -13.09 19.30 -3.49
CA ASP A 166 -13.21 20.72 -3.78
C ASP A 166 -12.59 21.07 -5.13
N PHE A 167 -11.42 20.53 -5.44
CA PHE A 167 -10.80 20.68 -6.76
C PHE A 167 -11.70 20.14 -7.87
N HIS A 168 -12.20 18.91 -7.77
CA HIS A 168 -13.07 18.32 -8.80
C HIS A 168 -14.35 19.13 -8.98
N LYS A 169 -14.96 19.59 -7.88
CA LYS A 169 -16.16 20.43 -7.92
C LYS A 169 -15.91 21.75 -8.64
N ASN A 170 -14.79 22.41 -8.35
CA ASN A 170 -14.43 23.69 -8.97
C ASN A 170 -14.03 23.53 -10.44
N ALA A 171 -13.43 22.40 -10.81
CA ALA A 171 -13.00 22.08 -12.17
C ALA A 171 -14.10 21.46 -13.04
N ALA A 172 -15.22 20.99 -12.46
CA ALA A 172 -16.34 20.39 -13.18
C ALA A 172 -16.87 21.23 -14.37
N PRO A 173 -16.98 22.57 -14.30
CA PRO A 173 -17.42 23.39 -15.44
C PRO A 173 -16.49 23.36 -16.65
N LEU A 174 -15.26 22.85 -16.53
CA LEU A 174 -14.31 22.73 -17.65
C LEU A 174 -14.71 21.61 -18.63
N ILE A 175 -15.52 20.65 -18.18
CA ILE A 175 -15.99 19.54 -19.00
C ILE A 175 -17.11 20.03 -19.94
N SER A 176 -17.06 19.60 -21.20
CA SER A 176 -18.10 19.94 -22.17
C SER A 176 -19.46 19.35 -21.75
N GLN A 177 -20.51 20.16 -21.76
CA GLN A 177 -21.89 19.70 -21.53
C GLN A 177 -22.35 18.63 -22.54
N ASN A 178 -21.73 18.60 -23.73
CA ASN A 178 -22.02 17.64 -24.79
C ASN A 178 -21.04 16.46 -24.81
N ARG A 179 -20.24 16.26 -23.74
CA ARG A 179 -19.36 15.09 -23.63
C ARG A 179 -20.20 13.82 -23.73
N LYS A 180 -19.80 12.92 -24.62
CA LYS A 180 -20.34 11.56 -24.69
C LYS A 180 -19.62 10.68 -23.69
N LYS A 181 -20.37 9.82 -23.01
CA LYS A 181 -19.79 8.78 -22.18
C LYS A 181 -19.01 7.80 -23.05
N ILE A 182 -17.90 7.28 -22.52
CA ILE A 182 -17.16 6.25 -23.23
C ILE A 182 -17.94 4.94 -23.23
N THR A 183 -17.79 4.19 -24.31
CA THR A 183 -18.44 2.88 -24.54
C THR A 183 -17.42 1.78 -24.82
N THR A 184 -16.20 2.15 -25.22
CA THR A 184 -15.10 1.20 -25.49
C THR A 184 -13.82 1.58 -24.76
N PHE A 185 -12.96 0.61 -24.52
CA PHE A 185 -11.64 0.83 -23.89
C PHE A 185 -10.72 1.69 -24.77
N SER A 186 -10.88 1.67 -26.10
CA SER A 186 -10.17 2.57 -27.02
C SER A 186 -10.48 4.05 -26.77
N GLU A 187 -11.70 4.39 -26.35
CA GLU A 187 -12.06 5.78 -26.02
C GLU A 187 -11.43 6.23 -24.71
N PHE A 188 -11.27 5.31 -23.75
CA PHE A 188 -10.49 5.55 -22.55
C PHE A 188 -9.02 5.81 -22.89
N PHE A 189 -8.41 4.94 -23.71
CA PHE A 189 -7.02 5.07 -24.15
C PHE A 189 -6.77 6.38 -24.90
N LYS A 190 -7.69 6.78 -25.79
CA LYS A 190 -7.63 8.09 -26.44
C LYS A 190 -7.60 9.25 -25.44
N SER A 191 -8.34 9.14 -24.34
CA SER A 191 -8.30 10.16 -23.30
C SER A 191 -7.01 10.14 -22.49
N LEU A 192 -6.33 8.99 -22.35
CA LEU A 192 -5.00 8.89 -21.76
C LEU A 192 -3.95 9.59 -22.66
N LEU A 193 -3.95 9.31 -23.97
CA LEU A 193 -3.07 9.97 -24.94
C LEU A 193 -3.29 11.49 -25.03
N ALA A 194 -4.52 11.95 -24.77
CA ALA A 194 -4.82 13.38 -24.71
C ALA A 194 -4.11 14.09 -23.53
N LEU A 195 -3.78 13.37 -22.45
CA LEU A 195 -2.98 13.91 -21.36
C LEU A 195 -1.56 14.24 -21.82
N ASP A 196 -0.93 13.34 -22.56
CA ASP A 196 0.42 13.57 -23.13
C ASP A 196 0.43 14.75 -24.09
N THR A 197 -0.61 14.86 -24.92
CA THR A 197 -0.75 15.94 -25.91
C THR A 197 -0.80 17.31 -25.25
N GLU A 198 -1.45 17.41 -24.08
CA GLU A 198 -1.56 18.64 -23.29
C GLU A 198 -0.40 18.82 -22.30
N GLY A 199 0.57 17.89 -22.27
CA GLY A 199 1.73 17.95 -21.37
C GLY A 199 1.35 17.78 -19.89
N VAL A 200 0.31 17.00 -19.59
CA VAL A 200 -0.07 16.69 -18.21
C VAL A 200 0.99 15.79 -17.58
N ILE A 201 1.45 16.14 -16.38
CA ILE A 201 2.43 15.34 -15.62
C ILE A 201 1.66 14.36 -14.73
N PHE A 202 1.76 13.07 -15.04
CA PHE A 202 1.14 11.98 -14.28
C PHE A 202 2.04 10.73 -14.28
N HIS A 203 1.63 9.72 -13.52
CA HIS A 203 2.28 8.42 -13.46
C HIS A 203 1.26 7.31 -13.66
N THR A 204 1.64 6.29 -14.43
CA THR A 204 0.93 5.02 -14.56
C THR A 204 1.82 3.90 -14.05
N ALA A 205 1.21 2.89 -13.45
CA ALA A 205 1.91 1.68 -13.05
C ALA A 205 0.97 0.48 -13.06
N ILE A 206 1.54 -0.72 -13.19
CA ILE A 206 0.89 -1.97 -12.80
C ILE A 206 1.42 -2.38 -11.44
N GLY A 207 0.52 -2.54 -10.48
CA GLY A 207 0.88 -2.89 -9.11
C GLY A 207 -0.22 -3.65 -8.37
N GLU A 208 0.02 -3.98 -7.11
CA GLU A 208 -0.98 -4.62 -6.26
C GLU A 208 -1.70 -3.58 -5.40
N VAL A 209 -3.02 -3.53 -5.52
CA VAL A 209 -3.89 -2.75 -4.64
C VAL A 209 -4.68 -3.74 -3.80
N THR A 210 -4.46 -3.73 -2.48
CA THR A 210 -5.06 -4.70 -1.55
C THR A 210 -4.85 -6.17 -1.95
N GLY A 211 -3.67 -6.51 -2.50
CA GLY A 211 -3.33 -7.86 -2.96
C GLY A 211 -3.94 -8.24 -4.33
N ILE A 212 -4.51 -7.28 -5.05
CA ILE A 212 -5.09 -7.50 -6.37
C ILE A 212 -4.28 -6.72 -7.40
N ARG A 213 -3.75 -7.43 -8.40
CA ARG A 213 -3.09 -6.82 -9.56
C ARG A 213 -4.02 -5.83 -10.23
N SER A 214 -3.58 -4.57 -10.31
CA SER A 214 -4.38 -3.44 -10.74
C SER A 214 -3.56 -2.47 -11.58
N ALA A 215 -4.21 -1.81 -12.52
CA ALA A 215 -3.71 -0.61 -13.16
C ALA A 215 -3.88 0.57 -12.19
N ILE A 216 -2.84 1.39 -12.05
CA ILE A 216 -2.79 2.51 -11.11
C ILE A 216 -2.43 3.77 -11.88
N PHE A 217 -3.29 4.79 -11.80
CA PHE A 217 -3.02 6.13 -12.29
C PHE A 217 -2.84 7.07 -11.11
N THR A 218 -1.81 7.90 -11.14
CA THR A 218 -1.50 8.85 -10.08
C THR A 218 -1.14 10.22 -10.64
N ILE A 219 -1.70 11.29 -10.07
CA ILE A 219 -1.36 12.68 -10.39
C ILE A 219 -1.17 13.49 -9.11
N ASN A 220 -0.18 14.38 -9.08
CA ASN A 220 0.06 15.27 -7.94
C ASN A 220 -1.05 16.34 -7.86
N LEU A 221 -1.69 16.45 -6.68
CA LEU A 221 -2.83 17.36 -6.49
C LEU A 221 -2.41 18.83 -6.58
N ASP A 222 -1.30 19.22 -5.95
CA ASP A 222 -0.82 20.59 -5.95
C ASP A 222 -0.45 21.05 -7.37
N TYR A 223 0.20 20.17 -8.14
CA TYR A 223 0.48 20.39 -9.56
C TYR A 223 -0.81 20.68 -10.35
N ILE A 224 -1.80 19.76 -10.30
CA ILE A 224 -2.98 19.90 -11.15
C ILE A 224 -3.86 21.08 -10.73
N MET A 225 -3.91 21.43 -9.44
CA MET A 225 -4.61 22.60 -8.94
C MET A 225 -4.03 23.92 -9.46
N ASN A 226 -2.71 23.98 -9.67
CA ASN A 226 -2.00 25.17 -10.14
C ASN A 226 -1.69 25.15 -11.65
N ALA A 227 -2.09 24.08 -12.36
CA ALA A 227 -1.87 23.94 -13.79
C ALA A 227 -2.76 24.87 -14.62
N SER A 228 -2.45 25.00 -15.92
CA SER A 228 -3.27 25.78 -16.86
C SER A 228 -4.69 25.21 -16.99
N ILE A 229 -5.62 26.04 -17.44
CA ILE A 229 -7.02 25.61 -17.68
C ILE A 229 -7.09 24.45 -18.69
N SER A 230 -6.21 24.44 -19.71
CA SER A 230 -6.21 23.35 -20.70
C SER A 230 -5.76 22.02 -20.09
N VAL A 231 -4.71 22.05 -19.26
CA VAL A 231 -4.21 20.88 -18.51
C VAL A 231 -5.25 20.36 -17.53
N GLN A 232 -5.87 21.25 -16.74
CA GLN A 232 -6.96 20.87 -15.84
C GLN A 232 -8.13 20.23 -16.61
N LYS A 233 -8.50 20.81 -17.75
CA LYS A 233 -9.59 20.27 -18.60
C LYS A 233 -9.24 18.89 -19.15
N ALA A 234 -8.01 18.68 -19.62
CA ALA A 234 -7.56 17.39 -20.13
C ALA A 234 -7.67 16.31 -19.04
N TYR A 235 -7.15 16.61 -17.84
CA TYR A 235 -7.29 15.75 -16.67
C TYR A 235 -8.76 15.47 -16.33
N MET A 236 -9.62 16.49 -16.27
CA MET A 236 -11.02 16.31 -15.93
C MET A 236 -11.75 15.45 -16.95
N CYS A 237 -11.48 15.60 -18.25
CA CYS A 237 -12.03 14.73 -19.30
C CYS A 237 -11.60 13.27 -19.13
N PHE A 238 -10.33 13.04 -18.79
CA PHE A 238 -9.81 11.70 -18.50
C PHE A 238 -10.45 11.09 -17.26
N ARG A 239 -10.54 11.87 -16.17
CA ARG A 239 -11.22 11.42 -14.95
C ARG A 239 -12.67 11.01 -15.19
N GLU A 240 -13.42 11.74 -16.02
CA GLU A 240 -14.79 11.34 -16.36
C GLU A 240 -14.86 9.98 -17.07
N CYS A 241 -13.81 9.58 -17.79
CA CYS A 241 -13.74 8.24 -18.38
C CYS A 241 -13.68 7.15 -17.31
N TRP A 242 -12.91 7.36 -16.22
CA TRP A 242 -12.94 6.48 -15.05
C TRP A 242 -14.32 6.41 -14.41
N GLN A 243 -14.99 7.56 -14.26
CA GLN A 243 -16.33 7.61 -13.69
C GLN A 243 -17.38 6.91 -14.56
N ASP A 244 -17.27 7.01 -15.88
CA ASP A 244 -18.17 6.30 -16.79
C ASP A 244 -18.05 4.79 -16.61
N MET A 245 -16.82 4.26 -16.58
CA MET A 245 -16.56 2.85 -16.33
C MET A 245 -17.11 2.41 -14.97
N GLN A 246 -16.87 3.20 -13.91
CA GLN A 246 -17.36 2.91 -12.57
C GLN A 246 -18.90 2.86 -12.51
N LYS A 247 -19.58 3.79 -13.20
CA LYS A 247 -21.05 3.83 -13.29
C LYS A 247 -21.64 2.64 -14.03
N ILE A 248 -20.88 2.03 -14.94
CA ILE A 248 -21.29 0.84 -15.69
C ILE A 248 -21.00 -0.45 -14.90
N GLY A 249 -20.19 -0.39 -13.85
CA GLY A 249 -19.96 -1.48 -12.90
C GLY A 249 -18.50 -1.97 -12.84
N ILE A 250 -17.60 -1.38 -13.62
CA ILE A 250 -16.17 -1.66 -13.51
C ILE A 250 -15.67 -1.20 -12.13
N ALA A 251 -14.97 -2.09 -11.42
CA ALA A 251 -14.36 -1.75 -10.14
C ALA A 251 -13.32 -0.65 -10.32
N VAL A 252 -13.55 0.52 -9.72
CA VAL A 252 -12.61 1.64 -9.65
C VAL A 252 -12.49 2.08 -8.20
N ALA A 253 -11.26 2.10 -7.68
CA ALA A 253 -10.94 2.59 -6.35
C ALA A 253 -10.17 3.90 -6.43
N GLU A 254 -10.61 4.92 -5.68
CA GLU A 254 -9.85 6.14 -5.44
C GLU A 254 -9.09 6.01 -4.11
N ASN A 255 -7.79 6.33 -4.10
CA ASN A 255 -6.99 6.34 -2.88
C ASN A 255 -6.59 7.79 -2.55
N PRO A 256 -7.13 8.38 -1.46
CA PRO A 256 -6.79 9.73 -1.03
C PRO A 256 -5.47 9.80 -0.26
N MET A 257 -4.74 8.69 -0.10
CA MET A 257 -3.53 8.66 0.71
C MET A 257 -2.39 9.50 0.12
N PRO A 258 -1.66 10.25 0.95
CA PRO A 258 -0.45 10.90 0.51
C PRO A 258 0.67 9.88 0.32
N VAL A 259 1.42 10.04 -0.76
CA VAL A 259 2.64 9.27 -1.04
C VAL A 259 3.82 10.19 -0.70
N ASP A 260 4.68 9.78 0.23
CA ASP A 260 5.83 10.57 0.71
C ASP A 260 5.50 11.98 1.22
N GLY A 261 4.32 12.14 1.82
CA GLY A 261 3.84 13.43 2.33
C GLY A 261 3.33 14.38 1.23
N VAL A 262 3.25 13.91 -0.02
CA VAL A 262 2.70 14.65 -1.15
C VAL A 262 1.28 14.13 -1.42
N THR A 263 0.32 15.06 -1.49
CA THR A 263 -1.07 14.74 -1.81
C THR A 263 -1.19 14.39 -3.29
N HIS A 264 -1.74 13.23 -3.58
CA HIS A 264 -2.00 12.78 -4.94
C HIS A 264 -3.48 12.45 -5.11
N ILE A 265 -3.93 12.46 -6.35
CA ILE A 265 -5.16 11.77 -6.75
C ILE A 265 -4.71 10.46 -7.37
N SER A 266 -5.14 9.34 -6.78
CA SER A 266 -4.84 8.00 -7.29
C SER A 266 -6.13 7.27 -7.62
N MET A 267 -6.21 6.71 -8.83
CA MET A 267 -7.30 5.85 -9.28
C MET A 267 -6.71 4.49 -9.66
N SER A 268 -7.40 3.42 -9.29
CA SER A 268 -6.96 2.06 -9.62
C SER A 268 -8.13 1.17 -10.03
N THR A 269 -7.83 0.18 -10.88
CA THR A 269 -8.81 -0.82 -11.30
C THR A 269 -8.12 -2.16 -11.55
N PRO A 270 -8.74 -3.28 -11.12
CA PRO A 270 -8.30 -4.62 -11.49
C PRO A 270 -8.81 -5.05 -12.87
N CYS A 271 -9.46 -4.16 -13.64
CA CYS A 271 -9.99 -4.47 -14.96
C CYS A 271 -8.87 -4.93 -15.91
N PRO A 272 -8.93 -6.17 -16.45
CA PRO A 272 -7.87 -6.71 -17.30
C PRO A 272 -7.59 -5.87 -18.55
N GLN A 273 -8.62 -5.25 -19.12
CA GLN A 273 -8.49 -4.40 -20.31
C GLN A 273 -7.73 -3.10 -20.01
N ILE A 274 -7.95 -2.50 -18.83
CA ILE A 274 -7.21 -1.30 -18.43
C ILE A 274 -5.77 -1.63 -18.05
N ILE A 275 -5.54 -2.80 -17.42
CA ILE A 275 -4.18 -3.30 -17.15
C ILE A 275 -3.40 -3.48 -18.45
N ALA A 276 -3.96 -4.21 -19.42
CA ALA A 276 -3.32 -4.40 -20.71
C ALA A 276 -3.10 -3.07 -21.45
N LEU A 277 -4.05 -2.13 -21.36
CA LEU A 277 -3.89 -0.78 -21.93
C LEU A 277 -2.73 0.00 -21.31
N PHE A 278 -2.53 -0.10 -19.99
CA PHE A 278 -1.42 0.57 -19.32
C PHE A 278 -0.08 -0.06 -19.67
N GLU A 279 -0.03 -1.38 -19.87
CA GLU A 279 1.17 -2.06 -20.38
C GLU A 279 1.52 -1.62 -21.81
N GLU A 280 0.53 -1.52 -22.71
CA GLU A 280 0.75 -0.99 -24.06
C GLU A 280 1.15 0.49 -24.03
N TYR A 281 0.55 1.29 -23.15
CA TYR A 281 0.94 2.68 -22.96
C TYR A 281 2.39 2.82 -22.49
N GLU A 282 2.84 2.00 -21.53
CA GLU A 282 4.23 1.99 -21.06
C GLU A 282 5.22 1.66 -22.18
N LYS A 283 4.93 0.65 -23.02
CA LYS A 283 5.75 0.33 -24.20
C LYS A 283 5.86 1.50 -25.17
N LEU A 284 4.74 2.20 -25.43
CA LEU A 284 4.73 3.39 -26.28
C LEU A 284 5.60 4.50 -25.68
N GLN A 285 5.58 4.71 -24.37
CA GLN A 285 6.46 5.70 -23.74
C GLN A 285 7.94 5.30 -23.82
N GLU A 286 8.26 4.02 -23.72
CA GLU A 286 9.63 3.50 -23.91
C GLU A 286 10.13 3.74 -25.35
N GLU A 287 9.30 3.45 -26.35
CA GLU A 287 9.62 3.70 -27.76
C GLU A 287 9.85 5.20 -28.01
N LYS A 288 8.97 6.05 -27.47
CA LYS A 288 9.09 7.52 -27.56
C LYS A 288 10.36 8.07 -26.89
N ALA A 289 10.83 7.41 -25.84
CA ALA A 289 12.05 7.77 -25.13
C ALA A 289 13.32 7.15 -25.75
N ALA A 290 13.18 6.27 -26.75
CA ALA A 290 14.31 5.58 -27.37
C ALA A 290 15.28 6.57 -28.06
N PRO A 291 16.59 6.27 -28.09
CA PRO A 291 17.59 7.13 -28.75
C PRO A 291 17.31 7.37 -30.24
N VAL A 292 16.62 6.42 -30.88
CA VAL A 292 16.14 6.52 -32.26
C VAL A 292 14.63 6.39 -32.21
N PHE A 293 13.93 7.50 -32.42
CA PHE A 293 12.48 7.57 -32.42
C PHE A 293 11.95 7.64 -33.86
N ASP A 294 11.10 6.68 -34.24
CA ASP A 294 10.39 6.66 -35.52
C ASP A 294 8.94 7.11 -35.31
N GLU A 295 8.63 8.35 -35.68
CA GLU A 295 7.31 8.92 -35.47
C GLU A 295 6.21 8.23 -36.32
N GLU A 296 6.57 7.64 -37.46
CA GLU A 296 5.58 6.95 -38.31
C GLU A 296 5.22 5.58 -37.72
N ALA A 297 6.23 4.82 -37.29
CA ALA A 297 6.04 3.55 -36.59
C ALA A 297 5.21 3.75 -35.31
N TYR A 298 5.59 4.73 -34.47
CA TYR A 298 4.87 5.06 -33.24
C TYR A 298 3.38 5.39 -33.48
N ARG A 299 3.07 6.14 -34.55
CA ARG A 299 1.68 6.43 -34.92
C ARG A 299 0.91 5.17 -35.33
N MET A 300 1.54 4.28 -36.08
CA MET A 300 0.94 3.00 -36.45
C MET A 300 0.67 2.12 -35.22
N GLU A 301 1.59 2.08 -34.27
CA GLU A 301 1.41 1.33 -33.02
C GLU A 301 0.22 1.86 -32.21
N ILE A 302 0.08 3.18 -32.10
CA ILE A 302 -1.11 3.80 -31.48
C ILE A 302 -2.41 3.35 -32.18
N GLU A 303 -2.44 3.36 -33.51
CA GLU A 303 -3.63 2.93 -34.27
C GLU A 303 -3.96 1.44 -34.04
N ASP A 304 -2.94 0.60 -33.91
CA ASP A 304 -3.09 -0.82 -33.63
C ASP A 304 -3.63 -1.07 -32.23
N VAL A 305 -3.10 -0.38 -31.21
CA VAL A 305 -3.63 -0.43 -29.84
C VAL A 305 -5.08 0.07 -29.80
N MET A 306 -5.37 1.20 -30.46
CA MET A 306 -6.74 1.73 -30.57
C MET A 306 -7.71 0.72 -31.19
N ARG A 307 -7.28 -0.01 -32.23
CA ARG A 307 -8.08 -1.04 -32.90
C ARG A 307 -8.28 -2.27 -32.01
N MET A 308 -7.23 -2.71 -31.31
CA MET A 308 -7.26 -3.85 -30.39
C MET A 308 -8.24 -3.63 -29.23
N PHE A 309 -8.25 -2.44 -28.65
CA PHE A 309 -9.10 -2.09 -27.51
C PHE A 309 -10.45 -1.48 -27.92
N ARG A 310 -10.85 -1.62 -29.18
CA ARG A 310 -12.19 -1.24 -29.64
C ARG A 310 -13.26 -2.27 -29.23
N VAL A 311 -13.19 -2.69 -27.98
CA VAL A 311 -14.08 -3.65 -27.32
C VAL A 311 -15.04 -2.90 -26.37
N PRO A 312 -16.33 -3.30 -26.30
CA PRO A 312 -17.29 -2.66 -25.41
C PRO A 312 -16.94 -2.84 -23.93
N ILE A 313 -17.08 -1.78 -23.14
CA ILE A 313 -16.81 -1.80 -21.69
C ILE A 313 -17.82 -2.69 -20.95
N GLU A 314 -19.07 -2.72 -21.43
CA GLU A 314 -20.17 -3.47 -20.82
C GLU A 314 -19.97 -4.99 -20.81
N GLU A 315 -19.07 -5.53 -21.64
CA GLU A 315 -18.71 -6.95 -21.66
C GLU A 315 -17.82 -7.38 -20.48
N TYR A 316 -17.37 -6.43 -19.65
CA TYR A 316 -16.36 -6.63 -18.59
C TYR A 316 -16.85 -6.24 -17.19
N VAL A 317 -18.17 -6.11 -17.01
CA VAL A 317 -18.85 -5.80 -15.74
C VAL A 317 -19.15 -7.06 -14.94
#